data_AF-A0AA50K5B0-F1
#
_entry.id   AF-A0AA50K5B0-F1
#
_cell.length_a   1.000
_cell.length_b   1.000
_cell.length_c   1.000
_cell.angle_alpha   90.00
_cell.angle_beta   90.00
_cell.angle_gamma   90.00
#
_symmetry.space_group_name_H-M   'P 1'
#
loop_
_entity.id
_entity.type
_entity.pdbx_description
1 polymer ?
#
loop_
_entity_poly.entity_id
_entity_poly.type
_entity_poly.pdbx_seq_one_letter_code
_entity_poly.pdbx_strand_id
1 'polypeptide(L)'
;SVVDVIDQTRALVDGPGSGVSRQQIRLNQLHLTKFRLSYPFTAPTRVVRKAWTEAKLNEKWAESQWAKNLANKEKRAQMTDYDRFKLSSARTKRNRARTAVFKS
;
A
#
# COMPACT_ATOMS: atom_id res chain seq x y z
N SER A 1 7.19 -10.09 1.26
CA SER A 1 6.36 -11.26 0.92
C SER A 1 6.59 -12.33 1.97
N VAL A 2 5.58 -13.15 2.25
CA VAL A 2 5.72 -14.27 3.20
C VAL A 2 6.47 -15.39 2.48
N VAL A 3 7.62 -15.77 3.03
CA VAL A 3 8.50 -16.82 2.46
C VAL A 3 8.17 -18.18 3.06
N ASP A 4 7.89 -18.18 4.36
CA ASP A 4 7.67 -19.38 5.16
C ASP A 4 6.73 -19.05 6.34
N VAL A 5 6.05 -20.06 6.88
CA VAL A 5 5.25 -19.99 8.10
C VAL A 5 5.98 -20.78 9.17
N ILE A 6 6.49 -20.07 10.19
CA ILE A 6 7.31 -20.68 11.25
C ILE A 6 6.42 -21.44 12.22
N ASP A 7 5.33 -20.80 12.67
CA ASP A 7 4.32 -21.38 13.55
C ASP A 7 2.96 -20.69 13.34
N GLN A 8 1.95 -21.07 14.13
CA GLN A 8 0.58 -20.52 14.03
C GLN A 8 0.50 -18.99 14.19
N THR A 9 1.51 -18.37 14.80
CA THR A 9 1.52 -16.94 15.14
C THR A 9 2.61 -16.16 14.41
N ARG A 10 3.60 -16.81 13.80
CA ARG A 10 4.77 -16.18 13.20
C ARG A 10 5.02 -16.66 11.77
N ALA A 11 5.39 -15.71 10.93
CA ALA A 11 5.81 -15.96 9.56
C ALA A 11 7.19 -15.36 9.29
N LEU A 12 7.92 -15.99 8.37
CA LEU A 12 9.16 -15.46 7.83
C LEU A 12 8.82 -14.54 6.65
N VAL A 13 9.20 -13.27 6.75
CA VAL A 13 8.94 -12.25 5.73
C VAL A 13 10.24 -11.78 5.12
N ASP A 14 10.22 -11.54 3.82
CA ASP A 14 11.33 -10.97 3.06
C ASP A 14 10.81 -9.91 2.07
N GLY A 15 11.35 -8.69 2.12
CA GLY A 15 10.89 -7.56 1.29
C GLY A 15 12.03 -6.91 0.51
N PRO A 16 12.69 -7.62 -0.42
CA PRO A 16 13.86 -7.12 -1.12
C PRO A 16 13.60 -5.90 -2.01
N GLY A 17 12.35 -5.71 -2.45
CA GLY A 17 11.91 -4.56 -3.26
C GLY A 17 11.42 -3.36 -2.44
N SER A 18 11.27 -3.50 -1.11
CA SER A 18 10.80 -2.45 -0.20
C SER A 18 11.81 -2.10 0.89
N GLY A 19 13.02 -2.66 0.84
CA GLY A 19 14.08 -2.45 1.84
C GLY A 19 13.88 -3.20 3.17
N VAL A 20 12.89 -4.10 3.25
CA VAL A 20 12.65 -4.90 4.46
C VAL A 20 13.54 -6.13 4.42
N SER A 21 14.47 -6.24 5.36
CA SER A 21 15.34 -7.40 5.51
C SER A 21 14.54 -8.66 5.88
N ARG A 22 15.12 -9.83 5.60
CA ARG A 22 14.54 -11.11 5.95
C ARG A 22 14.45 -11.23 7.48
N GLN A 23 13.24 -11.35 8.00
CA GLN A 23 12.99 -11.42 9.44
C GLN A 23 11.74 -12.23 9.77
N GLN A 24 11.69 -12.75 10.99
CA GLN A 24 10.45 -13.29 11.56
C GLN A 24 9.54 -12.15 12.02
N ILE A 25 8.24 -12.27 11.79
CA ILE A 25 7.25 -11.32 12.27
C ILE A 25 5.98 -12.04 12.71
N ARG A 26 5.27 -11.48 13.68
CA ARG A 26 3.99 -12.03 14.14
C ARG A 26 2.89 -11.71 13.13
N LEU A 27 1.99 -12.66 12.88
CA LEU A 27 0.88 -12.52 11.94
C LEU A 27 -0.08 -11.38 12.32
N ASN A 28 -0.23 -11.07 13.62
CA ASN A 28 -1.05 -9.95 14.10
C ASN A 28 -0.48 -8.55 13.76
N GLN A 29 0.82 -8.46 13.45
CA GLN A 29 1.47 -7.22 13.00
C GLN A 29 1.43 -7.06 11.48
N LEU A 30 0.95 -8.09 10.77
CA LEU A 30 0.84 -8.09 9.32
C LEU A 30 -0.60 -7.86 8.88
N HIS A 31 -0.76 -7.07 7.82
CA HIS A 31 -2.01 -7.03 7.06
C HIS A 31 -1.74 -7.66 5.70
N LEU A 32 -2.40 -8.78 5.42
CA LEU A 32 -2.26 -9.46 4.14
C LEU A 32 -2.91 -8.65 3.03
N THR A 33 -2.20 -8.53 1.92
CA THR A 33 -2.72 -7.91 0.70
C THR A 33 -3.20 -8.98 -0.27
N LYS A 34 -4.02 -8.60 -1.26
CA LYS A 34 -4.48 -9.52 -2.32
C LYS A 34 -3.38 -9.96 -3.30
N PHE A 35 -2.19 -9.37 -3.21
CA PHE A 35 -1.11 -9.65 -4.16
C PHE A 35 -0.42 -10.96 -3.80
N ARG A 36 -0.30 -11.86 -4.77
CA ARG A 36 0.39 -13.14 -4.63
C ARG A 36 1.59 -13.19 -5.57
N LEU A 37 2.73 -13.64 -5.04
CA LEU A 37 3.92 -13.99 -5.80
C LEU A 37 4.04 -15.52 -5.83
N SER A 38 4.52 -16.06 -6.95
CA SER A 38 4.79 -17.50 -7.09
C SER A 38 6.29 -17.75 -7.03
N TYR A 39 6.73 -18.53 -6.06
CA TYR A 39 8.10 -19.00 -5.89
C TYR A 39 8.13 -20.25 -4.99
N PRO A 40 9.20 -21.06 -5.00
CA PRO A 40 9.32 -22.24 -4.14
C PRO A 40 9.27 -21.89 -2.64
N PHE A 41 8.76 -22.82 -1.84
CA PHE A 41 8.79 -22.71 -0.38
C PHE A 41 10.24 -22.54 0.13
N THR A 42 10.45 -21.68 1.12
CA THR A 42 11.78 -21.36 1.69
C THR A 42 12.78 -20.76 0.66
N ALA A 43 12.30 -20.14 -0.42
CA ALA A 43 13.16 -19.54 -1.44
C ALA A 43 14.15 -18.49 -0.86
N PRO A 44 15.40 -18.41 -1.36
CA PRO A 44 16.37 -17.39 -0.94
C PRO A 44 15.99 -16.00 -1.45
N THR A 45 16.50 -14.95 -0.82
CA THR A 45 16.16 -13.54 -1.14
C THR A 45 16.39 -13.19 -2.62
N ARG A 46 17.39 -13.80 -3.27
CA ARG A 46 17.64 -13.63 -4.71
C ARG A 46 16.45 -14.07 -5.57
N VAL A 47 15.84 -15.21 -5.24
CA VAL A 47 14.69 -15.75 -5.98
C VAL A 47 13.44 -14.92 -5.70
N VAL A 48 13.22 -14.53 -4.43
CA VAL A 48 12.12 -13.64 -4.05
C VAL A 48 12.22 -12.30 -4.77
N ARG A 49 13.44 -11.72 -4.85
CA ARG A 49 13.70 -10.47 -5.59
C ARG A 49 13.35 -10.60 -7.07
N LYS A 50 13.76 -11.69 -7.73
CA LYS A 50 13.44 -11.96 -9.13
C LYS A 50 11.94 -12.03 -9.37
N ALA A 51 11.22 -12.83 -8.57
CA ALA A 51 9.77 -12.94 -8.65
C ALA A 51 9.05 -11.61 -8.37
N TRP A 52 9.57 -10.81 -7.42
CA TRP A 52 9.04 -9.48 -7.08
C TRP A 52 9.13 -8.50 -8.27
N THR A 53 10.28 -8.48 -8.94
CA THR A 53 10.52 -7.62 -10.11
C THR A 53 9.73 -8.07 -11.33
N GLU A 54 9.69 -9.37 -11.61
CA GLU A 54 8.92 -9.94 -12.73
C GLU A 54 7.41 -9.67 -12.57
N ALA A 55 6.90 -9.79 -11.36
CA ALA A 55 5.51 -9.50 -11.07
C ALA A 55 5.16 -8.00 -11.06
N LYS A 56 6.16 -7.10 -11.19
CA LYS A 56 6.03 -5.64 -11.08
C LYS A 56 5.22 -5.23 -9.85
N LEU A 57 5.52 -5.84 -8.70
CA LEU A 57 4.67 -5.73 -7.51
C LEU A 57 4.57 -4.29 -6.98
N ASN A 58 5.66 -3.51 -7.06
CA ASN A 58 5.68 -2.12 -6.61
C ASN A 58 4.71 -1.24 -7.41
N GLU A 59 4.66 -1.43 -8.74
CA GLU A 59 3.74 -0.71 -9.62
C GLU A 59 2.28 -1.09 -9.31
N LYS A 60 2.00 -2.39 -9.23
CA LYS A 60 0.67 -2.92 -8.87
C LYS A 60 0.20 -2.42 -7.50
N TRP A 61 1.12 -2.33 -6.53
CA TRP A 61 0.83 -1.74 -5.23
C TRP A 61 0.48 -0.26 -5.35
N ALA A 62 1.31 0.54 -6.04
CA ALA A 62 1.09 1.98 -6.23
C ALA A 62 -0.24 2.30 -6.94
N GLU A 63 -0.67 1.46 -7.88
CA GLU A 63 -1.95 1.61 -8.58
C GLU A 63 -3.16 1.28 -7.70
N SER A 64 -2.96 0.50 -6.64
CA SER A 64 -4.04 0.03 -5.78
C SER A 64 -4.75 1.18 -5.06
N GLN A 65 -6.06 1.05 -4.87
CA GLN A 65 -6.85 2.01 -4.10
C GLN A 65 -6.35 2.14 -2.65
N TRP A 66 -5.82 1.06 -2.08
CA TRP A 66 -5.26 1.10 -0.74
C TRP A 66 -4.01 2.00 -0.68
N ALA A 67 -3.05 1.82 -1.58
CA ALA A 67 -1.87 2.68 -1.63
C ALA A 67 -2.24 4.15 -1.89
N LYS A 68 -3.17 4.41 -2.81
CA LYS A 68 -3.69 5.75 -3.09
C LYS A 68 -4.34 6.39 -1.84
N ASN A 69 -5.13 5.62 -1.08
CA ASN A 69 -5.75 6.09 0.15
C ASN A 69 -4.71 6.37 1.25
N LEU A 70 -3.68 5.54 1.37
CA LEU A 70 -2.59 5.76 2.32
C LEU A 70 -1.81 7.03 1.98
N ALA A 71 -1.44 7.22 0.71
CA ALA A 71 -0.78 8.43 0.23
C ALA A 71 -1.65 9.67 0.44
N ASN A 72 -2.97 9.57 0.23
CA ASN A 72 -3.89 10.67 0.50
C ASN A 72 -3.98 11.00 1.99
N LYS A 73 -3.93 10.00 2.89
CA LYS A 73 -3.90 10.20 4.34
C LYS A 73 -2.62 10.91 4.77
N GLU A 74 -1.49 10.50 4.23
CA GLU A 74 -0.18 11.12 4.50
C GLU A 74 -0.14 12.58 4.02
N LYS A 75 -0.56 12.84 2.77
CA LYS A 75 -0.69 14.22 2.25
C LYS A 75 -1.60 15.09 3.10
N ARG A 76 -2.67 14.51 3.68
CA ARG A 76 -3.56 15.24 4.59
C ARG A 76 -2.91 15.55 5.93
N ALA A 77 -2.10 14.64 6.46
CA ALA A 77 -1.36 14.88 7.70
C ALA A 77 -0.29 15.98 7.52
N GLN A 78 0.30 16.09 6.33
CA GLN A 78 1.35 17.07 6.00
C GLN A 78 0.81 18.44 5.57
N MET A 79 -0.51 18.64 5.47
CA MET A 79 -1.08 19.91 5.00
C MET A 79 -0.91 21.05 6.01
N THR A 80 -0.43 22.18 5.51
CA THR A 80 -0.39 23.43 6.28
C THR A 80 -1.79 24.02 6.46
N ASP A 81 -1.94 24.99 7.37
CA ASP A 81 -3.21 25.68 7.58
C ASP A 81 -3.73 26.37 6.31
N TYR A 82 -2.82 27.00 5.56
CA TYR A 82 -3.16 27.62 4.29
C TYR A 82 -3.62 26.60 3.23
N ASP A 83 -3.03 25.40 3.20
CA ASP A 83 -3.48 24.33 2.30
C ASP A 83 -4.88 23.84 2.65
N ARG A 84 -5.20 23.74 3.95
CA ARG A 84 -6.55 23.39 4.43
C ARG A 84 -7.58 24.43 4.03
N PHE A 85 -7.24 25.72 4.10
CA PHE A 85 -8.10 26.80 3.61
C PHE A 85 -8.38 26.68 2.10
N LYS A 86 -7.32 26.50 1.28
CA LYS A 86 -7.45 26.28 -0.18
C LYS A 86 -8.33 25.08 -0.50
N LEU A 87 -8.13 23.95 0.20
CA LEU A 87 -8.92 22.74 0.03
C LEU A 87 -10.40 22.95 0.36
N SER A 88 -10.70 23.68 1.45
CA SER A 88 -12.08 24.01 1.84
C SER A 88 -12.78 24.84 0.76
N SER A 89 -12.11 25.89 0.26
CA SER A 89 -12.63 26.72 -0.83
C SER A 89 -12.91 25.91 -2.11
N ALA A 90 -11.97 25.04 -2.50
CA ALA A 90 -12.14 24.16 -3.66
C ALA A 90 -13.31 23.16 -3.49
N ARG A 91 -13.49 22.60 -2.28
CA ARG A 91 -14.62 21.70 -1.96
C ARG A 91 -15.96 22.43 -2.11
N THR A 92 -16.07 23.65 -1.61
CA THR A 92 -17.30 24.46 -1.73
C THR A 92 -17.65 24.73 -3.19
N LYS A 93 -16.68 25.14 -4.01
CA LYS A 93 -16.88 25.37 -5.46
C LYS A 93 -17.36 24.09 -6.17
N ARG A 94 -16.70 22.95 -5.92
CA ARG A 94 -17.09 21.64 -6.47
C ARG A 94 -18.52 21.25 -6.07
N ASN A 95 -18.87 21.42 -4.79
CA ASN A 95 -20.19 21.03 -4.29
C ASN A 95 -21.30 21.88 -4.92
N ARG A 96 -21.10 23.19 -5.10
CA ARG A 96 -22.06 24.05 -5.81
C ARG A 96 -22.32 23.58 -7.23
N ALA A 97 -21.26 23.33 -8.01
CA ALA A 97 -21.37 22.82 -9.37
C ALA A 97 -22.09 21.47 -9.43
N ARG A 98 -21.74 20.55 -8.51
CA ARG A 98 -22.38 19.24 -8.39
C ARG A 98 -23.88 19.36 -8.10
N THR A 99 -24.27 20.22 -7.15
CA THR A 99 -25.67 20.40 -6.77
C THR A 99 -26.51 20.99 -7.92
N ALA A 100 -25.94 21.88 -8.74
CA ALA A 100 -26.65 22.40 -9.90
C ALA A 100 -27.04 21.28 -10.88
N VAL A 101 -26.13 20.33 -11.16
CA VAL A 101 -26.37 19.19 -12.06
C VAL A 101 -27.43 18.21 -11.54
N PHE A 102 -27.53 18.03 -10.22
CA PHE A 102 -28.51 17.11 -9.62
C PHE A 102 -29.87 17.76 -9.30
N LYS A 103 -29.98 19.09 -9.46
CA LYS A 103 -31.25 19.83 -9.27
C LYS A 103 -31.95 20.20 -10.57
N SER A 104 -31.26 20.10 -11.71
CA SER A 104 -31.86 20.10 -13.06
C SER A 104 -32.43 18.74 -13.38
#